data_AF-A0A920R9U6-F1
#
_entry.id   AF-A0A920R9U6-F1
#
_cell.length_a   1.000
_cell.length_b   1.000
_cell.length_c   1.000
_cell.angle_alpha   90.00
_cell.angle_beta   90.00
_cell.angle_gamma   90.00
#
_symmetry.space_group_name_H-M   'P 1'
#
loop_
_entity.id
_entity.type
_entity.pdbx_description
1 polymer ?
#
loop_
_entity_poly.entity_id
_entity_poly.type
_entity_poly.pdbx_seq_one_letter_code
_entity_poly.pdbx_strand_id
1 'polypeptide(L)'
;MFRPFKMNFRLDVNLLLFCCWCAHFEKELPEEIWQRILGFSNEWRSQVVKPLRDVRKWMKLESSPYSRETQFSVLRDRIKMDELAAEKIQQEFIESSLQNLVKTKVEYSEARANSYLTRLLQAFKIERGKEINAQLEVLIKAANDSAGGK
;
A
#
# COMPACT_ATOMS: atom_id res chain seq x y z
N MET A 1 -2.90 8.05 18.91
CA MET A 1 -1.47 7.89 18.60
C MET A 1 -1.30 6.63 17.76
N PHE A 2 -1.36 6.74 16.43
CA PHE A 2 -1.22 5.59 15.52
C PHE A 2 0.22 5.10 15.55
N ARG A 3 0.45 3.90 16.07
CA ARG A 3 1.76 3.24 15.96
C ARG A 3 1.96 2.86 14.49
N PRO A 4 3.15 3.08 13.91
CA PRO A 4 3.42 2.64 12.55
C PRO A 4 3.36 1.12 12.51
N PHE A 5 2.35 0.61 11.82
CA PHE A 5 2.13 -0.79 11.54
C PHE A 5 3.34 -1.34 10.77
N LYS A 6 4.27 -2.02 11.46
CA LYS A 6 5.39 -2.70 10.79
C LYS A 6 4.92 -4.05 10.28
N MET A 7 4.29 -4.04 9.10
CA MET A 7 4.13 -5.23 8.28
C MET A 7 5.53 -5.70 7.86
N ASN A 8 5.99 -6.81 8.44
CA ASN A 8 7.24 -7.48 8.01
C ASN A 8 7.08 -8.19 6.65
N PHE A 9 5.88 -8.18 6.08
CA PHE A 9 5.64 -8.60 4.71
C PHE A 9 6.01 -7.45 3.77
N ARG A 10 6.89 -7.73 2.80
CA ARG A 10 7.24 -6.83 1.70
C ARG A 10 6.07 -6.67 0.71
N LEU A 11 4.85 -6.52 1.21
CA LEU A 11 3.67 -6.19 0.41
C LEU A 11 3.62 -4.69 0.18
N ASP A 12 3.07 -4.32 -0.96
CA ASP A 12 2.85 -2.92 -1.30
C ASP A 12 1.68 -2.38 -0.48
N VAL A 13 1.93 -1.38 0.37
CA VAL A 13 0.90 -0.78 1.21
C VAL A 13 -0.19 -0.13 0.36
N ASN A 14 0.13 0.44 -0.79
CA ASN A 14 -0.87 1.03 -1.69
C ASN A 14 -1.83 -0.02 -2.25
N LEU A 15 -1.34 -1.22 -2.56
CA LEU A 15 -2.20 -2.32 -3.01
C LEU A 15 -3.08 -2.88 -1.88
N LEU A 16 -2.57 -2.90 -0.64
CA LEU A 16 -3.37 -3.29 0.52
C LEU A 16 -4.50 -2.29 0.79
N LEU A 17 -4.19 -1.00 0.75
CA LEU A 17 -5.18 0.08 0.87
C LEU A 17 -6.21 0.04 -0.27
N PHE A 18 -5.77 -0.24 -1.49
CA PHE A 18 -6.65 -0.45 -2.64
C PHE A 18 -7.63 -1.61 -2.42
N CYS A 19 -7.18 -2.75 -1.88
CA CYS A 19 -8.07 -3.88 -1.57
C CYS A 19 -9.14 -3.50 -0.55
N CYS A 20 -8.76 -2.75 0.49
CA CYS A 20 -9.71 -2.20 1.46
C CYS A 20 -10.67 -1.21 0.78
N TRP A 21 -10.18 -0.33 -0.09
CA TRP A 21 -11.03 0.61 -0.81
C TRP A 21 -12.07 -0.09 -1.69
N CYS A 22 -11.70 -1.21 -2.33
CA CYS A 22 -12.62 -2.01 -3.14
C CYS A 22 -13.80 -2.58 -2.34
N ALA A 23 -13.70 -2.67 -1.01
CA ALA A 23 -14.79 -3.12 -0.15
C ALA A 23 -16.01 -2.18 -0.13
N HIS A 24 -15.83 -0.95 -0.58
CA HIS A 24 -16.90 0.04 -0.79
C HIS A 24 -17.63 -0.11 -2.13
N PHE A 25 -17.28 -1.09 -2.95
CA PHE A 25 -17.99 -1.36 -4.20
C PHE A 25 -18.89 -2.58 -4.04
N GLU A 26 -20.12 -2.45 -4.52
CA GLU A 26 -21.09 -3.56 -4.55
C GLU A 26 -20.71 -4.62 -5.57
N LYS A 27 -20.17 -4.17 -6.72
CA LYS A 27 -19.79 -5.04 -7.83
C LYS A 27 -18.32 -5.41 -7.74
N GLU A 28 -18.02 -6.62 -8.17
CA GLU A 28 -16.64 -7.06 -8.33
C GLU A 28 -15.93 -6.24 -9.40
N LEU A 29 -14.64 -5.99 -9.15
CA LEU A 29 -13.78 -5.28 -10.08
C LEU A 29 -13.55 -6.14 -11.33
N PRO A 30 -13.72 -5.60 -12.55
CA PRO A 30 -13.37 -6.31 -13.78
C PRO A 30 -11.93 -6.81 -13.73
N GLU A 31 -11.70 -8.03 -14.20
CA GLU A 31 -10.37 -8.66 -14.20
C GLU A 31 -9.32 -7.80 -14.92
N GLU A 32 -9.70 -7.17 -16.04
CA GLU A 32 -8.80 -6.29 -16.80
C GLU A 32 -8.29 -5.10 -15.98
N ILE A 33 -9.16 -4.48 -15.18
CA ILE A 33 -8.79 -3.34 -14.32
C ILE A 33 -7.92 -3.82 -13.16
N TRP A 34 -8.26 -4.97 -12.57
CA TRP A 34 -7.43 -5.59 -11.52
C TRP A 34 -6.02 -5.86 -12.01
N GLN A 35 -5.87 -6.54 -13.15
CA GLN A 35 -4.56 -6.87 -13.73
C GLN A 35 -3.79 -5.61 -14.13
N ARG A 36 -4.46 -4.59 -14.68
CA ARG A 36 -3.83 -3.30 -15.00
C ARG A 36 -3.25 -2.63 -13.76
N ILE A 37 -4.01 -2.59 -12.66
CA ILE A 37 -3.56 -2.01 -11.39
C ILE A 37 -2.38 -2.80 -10.81
N LEU A 38 -2.47 -4.13 -10.79
CA LEU A 38 -1.39 -4.98 -10.27
C LEU A 38 -0.11 -4.87 -11.10
N GLY A 39 -0.23 -4.91 -12.43
CA GLY A 39 0.90 -4.81 -13.35
C GLY A 39 1.66 -3.51 -13.17
N PHE A 40 0.94 -2.38 -13.27
CA PHE A 40 1.53 -1.05 -13.06
C PHE A 40 2.15 -0.93 -11.66
N SER A 41 1.41 -1.33 -10.61
CA SER A 41 1.89 -1.20 -9.23
C SER A 41 3.15 -2.02 -8.97
N ASN A 42 3.21 -3.25 -9.49
CA ASN A 42 4.38 -4.10 -9.32
C ASN A 42 5.61 -3.52 -10.03
N GLU A 43 5.45 -3.07 -11.27
CA GLU A 43 6.51 -2.43 -12.04
C GLU A 43 6.99 -1.14 -11.35
N TRP A 44 6.07 -0.20 -11.08
CA TRP A 44 6.36 1.08 -10.46
C TRP A 44 7.05 0.92 -9.10
N ARG A 45 6.53 0.01 -8.27
CA ARG A 45 7.15 -0.30 -6.97
C ARG A 45 8.57 -0.82 -7.14
N SER A 46 8.80 -1.74 -8.08
CA SER A 46 10.11 -2.37 -8.27
C SER A 46 11.17 -1.39 -8.81
N GLN A 47 10.76 -0.48 -9.69
CA GLN A 47 11.66 0.43 -10.40
C GLN A 47 11.85 1.78 -9.69
N VAL A 48 10.87 2.23 -8.90
CA VAL A 48 10.87 3.59 -8.32
C VAL A 48 10.80 3.57 -6.80
N VAL A 49 9.69 3.06 -6.23
CA VAL A 49 9.44 3.14 -4.79
C VAL A 49 10.47 2.34 -3.99
N LYS A 50 10.75 1.10 -4.41
CA LYS A 50 11.67 0.21 -3.70
C LYS A 50 13.11 0.74 -3.72
N PRO A 51 13.68 1.21 -4.84
CA PRO A 51 14.98 1.86 -4.85
C PRO A 51 15.07 3.06 -3.89
N LEU A 52 14.10 3.98 -3.92
CA LEU A 52 14.08 5.15 -3.02
C LEU A 52 14.04 4.72 -1.55
N ARG A 53 13.17 3.75 -1.23
CA ARG A 53 13.04 3.18 0.11
C ARG A 53 14.32 2.49 0.57
N ASP A 54 14.94 1.72 -0.29
CA ASP A 54 16.16 0.98 0.02
C ASP A 54 17.33 1.94 0.26
N VAL A 55 17.48 3.00 -0.56
CA VAL A 55 18.45 4.09 -0.33
C VAL A 55 18.18 4.77 1.02
N ARG A 56 16.95 5.21 1.29
CA ARG A 56 16.61 5.87 2.56
C ARG A 56 16.86 4.98 3.79
N LYS A 57 16.57 3.67 3.67
CA LYS A 57 16.84 2.69 4.73
C LYS A 57 18.33 2.49 4.93
N TRP A 58 19.09 2.37 3.84
CA TRP A 58 20.54 2.26 3.88
C TRP A 58 21.17 3.49 4.55
N MET A 59 20.69 4.70 4.23
CA MET A 59 21.11 5.93 4.90
C MET A 59 20.76 5.98 6.41
N LYS A 60 19.90 5.08 6.91
CA LYS A 60 19.62 4.94 8.35
C LYS A 60 20.57 3.98 9.05
N LEU A 61 21.21 3.05 8.33
CA LEU A 61 22.19 2.14 8.95
C LEU A 61 23.38 3.00 9.42
N GLU A 62 23.56 3.12 10.74
CA GLU A 62 24.54 3.94 11.47
C GLU A 62 26.01 3.55 11.22
N SER A 63 26.42 3.46 9.98
CA SER A 63 27.71 2.87 9.57
C SER A 63 28.59 3.82 8.76
N SER A 64 28.13 5.04 8.52
CA SER A 64 28.88 6.02 7.73
C SER A 64 29.35 7.19 8.59
N PRO A 65 30.65 7.58 8.53
CA PRO A 65 31.17 8.80 9.16
C PRO A 65 30.38 10.06 8.78
N TYR A 66 29.81 10.08 7.58
CA TYR A 66 29.02 11.20 7.03
C TYR A 66 27.63 11.35 7.67
N SER A 67 27.15 10.35 8.43
CA SER A 67 25.81 10.38 9.06
C SER A 67 25.60 11.51 10.06
N ARG A 68 26.69 12.09 10.59
CA ARG A 68 26.66 13.23 11.52
C ARG A 68 26.57 14.59 10.81
N GLU A 69 26.73 14.61 9.50
CA GLU A 69 26.69 15.85 8.71
C GLU A 69 25.24 16.27 8.42
N THR A 70 24.95 17.57 8.54
CA THR A 70 23.63 18.12 8.25
C THR A 70 23.19 17.89 6.81
N GLN A 71 24.14 17.87 5.86
CA GLN A 71 23.83 17.60 4.45
C GLN A 71 23.30 16.17 4.23
N PHE A 72 23.77 15.21 5.03
CA PHE A 72 23.33 13.82 4.97
C PHE A 72 21.86 13.68 5.40
N SER A 73 21.46 14.33 6.50
CA SER A 73 20.07 14.30 6.96
C SER A 73 19.14 15.01 5.96
N VAL A 74 19.56 16.15 5.42
CA VAL A 74 18.79 16.88 4.39
C VAL A 74 18.58 16.03 3.13
N LEU A 75 19.63 15.38 2.62
CA LEU A 75 19.50 14.48 1.46
C LEU A 75 18.54 13.33 1.75
N ARG A 76 18.66 12.72 2.93
CA ARG A 76 17.80 11.61 3.34
C ARG A 76 16.33 12.02 3.42
N ASP A 77 16.05 13.22 3.93
CA ASP A 77 14.69 13.73 4.03
C ASP A 77 14.11 14.07 2.66
N ARG A 78 14.91 14.58 1.72
CA ARG A 78 14.49 14.73 0.32
C ARG A 78 14.14 13.39 -0.33
N ILE A 79 14.97 12.37 -0.16
CA ILE A 79 14.68 11.01 -0.66
C ILE A 79 13.40 10.46 -0.05
N LYS A 80 13.11 10.75 1.23
CA LYS A 80 11.85 10.38 1.86
C LYS A 80 10.66 11.09 1.20
N MET A 81 10.80 12.38 0.88
CA MET A 81 9.75 13.11 0.16
C MET A 81 9.52 12.55 -1.24
N ASP A 82 10.60 12.20 -1.95
CA ASP A 82 10.51 11.59 -3.28
C ASP A 82 9.89 10.18 -3.20
N GLU A 83 10.21 9.38 -2.17
CA GLU A 83 9.53 8.09 -1.91
C GLU A 83 8.02 8.29 -1.76
N LEU A 84 7.60 9.28 -0.95
CA LEU A 84 6.17 9.59 -0.74
C LEU A 84 5.49 10.11 -2.01
N ALA A 85 6.18 10.95 -2.81
CA ALA A 85 5.67 11.43 -4.08
C ALA A 85 5.48 10.28 -5.08
N ALA A 86 6.43 9.33 -5.13
CA ALA A 86 6.30 8.14 -5.96
C ALA A 86 5.13 7.25 -5.52
N GLU A 87 4.91 7.09 -4.21
CA GLU A 87 3.74 6.37 -3.69
C GLU A 87 2.42 7.09 -4.01
N LYS A 88 2.41 8.43 -3.98
CA LYS A 88 1.24 9.24 -4.35
C LYS A 88 0.85 9.06 -5.82
N ILE A 89 1.82 9.07 -6.73
CA ILE A 89 1.59 8.79 -8.17
C ILE A 89 0.92 7.42 -8.35
N GLN A 90 1.34 6.43 -7.58
CA GLN A 90 0.72 5.11 -7.63
C GLN A 90 -0.73 5.13 -7.16
N GLN A 91 -1.04 5.83 -6.06
CA GLN A 91 -2.42 5.98 -5.58
C GLN A 91 -3.30 6.72 -6.58
N GLU A 92 -2.80 7.80 -7.19
CA GLU A 92 -3.52 8.57 -8.22
C GLU A 92 -3.80 7.71 -9.47
N PHE A 93 -2.85 6.87 -9.88
CA PHE A 93 -3.08 5.91 -10.95
C PHE A 93 -4.18 4.90 -10.60
N ILE A 94 -4.14 4.33 -9.39
CA ILE A 94 -5.17 3.41 -8.90
C ILE A 94 -6.54 4.10 -8.89
N GLU A 95 -6.62 5.31 -8.33
CA GLU A 95 -7.85 6.09 -8.26
C GLU A 95 -8.42 6.38 -9.64
N SER A 96 -7.60 6.89 -10.56
CA SER A 96 -8.03 7.17 -11.93
C SER A 96 -8.54 5.92 -12.67
N SER A 97 -7.94 4.75 -12.39
CA SER A 97 -8.37 3.47 -12.96
C SER A 97 -9.75 3.02 -12.45
N LEU A 98 -10.20 3.56 -11.31
CA LEU A 98 -11.47 3.21 -10.66
C LEU A 98 -12.58 4.25 -10.87
N GLN A 99 -12.27 5.47 -11.34
CA GLN A 99 -13.23 6.58 -11.45
C GLN A 99 -14.55 6.19 -12.15
N ASN A 100 -14.48 5.38 -13.20
CA ASN A 100 -15.67 4.95 -13.96
C ASN A 100 -16.52 3.87 -13.25
N LEU A 101 -15.95 3.21 -12.24
CA LEU A 101 -16.57 2.12 -11.47
C LEU A 101 -17.20 2.61 -10.15
N VAL A 102 -16.78 3.78 -9.65
CA VAL A 102 -17.15 4.34 -8.33
C VAL A 102 -18.56 4.98 -8.33
N LYS A 103 -19.46 4.59 -9.25
CA LYS A 103 -20.78 5.26 -9.40
C LYS A 103 -21.70 5.11 -8.19
N THR A 104 -21.50 4.07 -7.37
CA THR A 104 -22.26 3.86 -6.15
C THR A 104 -21.33 3.27 -5.10
N LYS A 105 -20.85 4.12 -4.18
CA LYS A 105 -20.15 3.64 -2.98
C LYS A 105 -21.18 3.11 -2.01
N VAL A 106 -20.95 1.90 -1.53
CA VAL A 106 -21.72 1.28 -0.46
C VAL A 106 -20.97 1.28 0.85
N GLU A 107 -21.69 0.90 1.90
CA GLU A 107 -21.11 0.62 3.19
C GLU A 107 -19.96 -0.37 3.07
N TYR A 108 -18.91 -0.11 3.84
CA TYR A 108 -17.71 -0.93 3.86
C TYR A 108 -18.06 -2.36 4.27
N SER A 109 -17.54 -3.35 3.54
CA SER A 109 -17.72 -4.76 3.88
C SER A 109 -16.39 -5.42 4.19
N GLU A 110 -16.19 -5.82 5.45
CA GLU A 110 -15.00 -6.56 5.87
C GLU A 110 -14.82 -7.86 5.06
N ALA A 111 -15.92 -8.53 4.73
CA ALA A 111 -15.91 -9.73 3.90
C ALA A 111 -15.38 -9.46 2.48
N ARG A 112 -15.79 -8.35 1.85
CA ARG A 112 -15.27 -7.93 0.53
C ARG A 112 -13.80 -7.56 0.62
N ALA A 113 -13.41 -6.77 1.62
CA ALA A 113 -12.00 -6.41 1.85
C ALA A 113 -11.13 -7.67 1.96
N ASN A 114 -11.57 -8.65 2.75
CA ASN A 114 -10.88 -9.92 2.93
C ASN A 114 -10.79 -10.74 1.63
N SER A 115 -11.82 -10.71 0.79
CA SER A 115 -11.80 -11.36 -0.54
C SER A 115 -10.72 -10.75 -1.44
N TYR A 116 -10.70 -9.42 -1.57
CA TYR A 116 -9.68 -8.74 -2.38
C TYR A 116 -8.26 -8.94 -1.85
N LEU A 117 -8.07 -8.91 -0.53
CA LEU A 117 -6.77 -9.20 0.09
C LEU A 117 -6.33 -10.65 -0.17
N THR A 118 -7.26 -11.61 -0.15
CA THR A 118 -6.95 -13.01 -0.50
C THR A 118 -6.52 -13.12 -1.95
N ARG A 119 -7.25 -12.49 -2.88
CA ARG A 119 -6.92 -12.44 -4.30
C ARG A 119 -5.54 -11.80 -4.53
N LEU A 120 -5.22 -10.74 -3.79
CA LEU A 120 -3.90 -10.09 -3.83
C LEU A 120 -2.80 -11.06 -3.39
N LEU A 121 -2.96 -11.73 -2.24
CA LEU A 121 -1.98 -12.69 -1.73
C LEU A 121 -1.74 -13.84 -2.72
N GLN A 122 -2.81 -14.35 -3.34
CA GLN A 122 -2.73 -15.38 -4.38
C GLN A 122 -1.94 -14.89 -5.60
N ALA A 123 -2.20 -13.66 -6.08
CA ALA A 123 -1.48 -13.08 -7.21
C ALA A 123 0.04 -12.96 -6.94
N PHE A 124 0.42 -12.68 -5.69
CA PHE A 124 1.82 -12.61 -5.26
C PHE A 124 2.38 -13.95 -4.77
N LYS A 125 1.61 -15.04 -4.83
CA LYS A 125 1.97 -16.38 -4.31
C LYS A 125 2.45 -16.35 -2.85
N ILE A 126 1.80 -15.52 -2.03
CA ILE A 126 2.10 -15.39 -0.60
C ILE A 126 1.14 -16.28 0.19
N GLU A 127 1.71 -17.20 0.98
CA GLU A 127 0.94 -18.06 1.86
C GLU A 127 0.35 -17.29 3.04
N ARG A 128 -0.93 -17.53 3.29
CA ARG A 128 -1.71 -16.85 4.32
C ARG A 128 -1.51 -17.52 5.70
N GLY A 129 -0.38 -17.22 6.35
CA GLY A 129 -0.05 -17.71 7.69
C GLY A 129 -0.76 -16.96 8.84
N LYS A 130 -0.64 -17.46 10.07
CA LYS A 130 -1.25 -16.88 11.29
C LYS A 130 -0.90 -15.39 11.48
N GLU A 131 0.36 -15.03 11.27
CA GLU A 131 0.83 -13.64 11.42
C GLU A 131 0.23 -12.70 10.36
N ILE A 132 0.18 -13.12 9.09
CA ILE A 132 -0.46 -12.35 8.02
C ILE A 132 -1.93 -12.14 8.36
N ASN A 133 -2.63 -13.19 8.82
CA ASN A 133 -4.03 -13.09 9.19
C ASN A 133 -4.27 -12.04 10.25
N ALA A 134 -3.53 -12.09 11.35
CA ALA A 134 -3.64 -11.09 12.42
C ALA A 134 -3.40 -9.68 11.89
N GLN A 135 -2.42 -9.49 11.00
CA GLN A 135 -2.14 -8.19 10.40
C GLN A 135 -3.26 -7.70 9.46
N LEU A 136 -3.80 -8.59 8.62
CA LEU A 136 -4.92 -8.24 7.72
C LEU A 136 -6.19 -7.90 8.50
N GLU A 137 -6.47 -8.61 9.60
CA GLU A 137 -7.61 -8.30 10.46
C GLU A 137 -7.51 -6.90 11.08
N VAL A 138 -6.33 -6.52 11.56
CA VAL A 138 -6.10 -5.16 12.08
C VAL A 138 -6.29 -4.11 10.99
N LEU A 139 -5.77 -4.36 9.77
CA LEU A 139 -5.94 -3.46 8.63
C LEU A 139 -7.42 -3.31 8.25
N ILE A 140 -8.16 -4.41 8.14
CA ILE A 140 -9.58 -4.41 7.77
C ILE A 140 -10.40 -3.63 8.80
N LYS A 141 -10.16 -3.85 10.09
CA LYS A 141 -10.84 -3.13 11.17
C LYS A 141 -10.53 -1.63 11.14
N ALA A 142 -9.25 -1.27 11.01
CA ALA A 142 -8.85 0.13 10.94
C ALA A 142 -9.48 0.86 9.73
N ALA A 143 -9.60 0.18 8.59
CA ALA A 143 -10.27 0.70 7.41
C ALA A 143 -11.79 0.85 7.62
N ASN A 144 -12.43 -0.11 8.30
CA ASN A 144 -13.86 -0.04 8.65
C ASN A 144 -14.15 1.12 9.62
N ASP A 145 -13.35 1.27 10.68
CA ASP A 145 -13.50 2.36 11.66
C ASP A 145 -13.35 3.74 11.00
N SER A 146 -12.44 3.85 10.03
CA SER A 146 -12.23 5.09 9.25
C SER A 146 -13.39 5.38 8.28
N ALA A 147 -14.15 4.36 7.88
CA ALA A 147 -15.33 4.49 7.03
C ALA A 147 -16.61 4.85 7.82
N GLY A 148 -16.69 4.43 9.09
CA GLY A 148 -17.81 4.72 10.00
C GLY A 148 -17.78 6.12 10.65
N GLY A 149 -16.66 6.83 10.55
CA GLY A 149 -16.51 8.22 11.02
C GLY A 149 -17.15 9.22 10.06
N LYS A 150 -18.46 9.44 10.21
CA LYS A 150 -19.15 10.65 9.76
C LYS A 150 -19.52 11.52 10.97
#